data_AF-A0A934LW03-F1
#
_entry.id   AF-A0A934LW03-F1
#
_cell.length_a   1.000
_cell.length_b   1.000
_cell.length_c   1.000
_cell.angle_alpha   90.00
_cell.angle_beta   90.00
_cell.angle_gamma   90.00
#
_symmetry.space_group_name_H-M   'P 1'
#
loop_
_entity.id
_entity.type
_entity.pdbx_description
1 polymer ?
#
loop_
_entity_poly.entity_id
_entity_poly.type
_entity_poly.pdbx_seq_one_letter_code
_entity_poly.pdbx_strand_id
1 'polypeptide(L)'
;MNRRWFVVGLWLACLSVVLLACSSPQTTNRSSLDPSQPAPPTPAADILWASGASPVGARLQVTLPSIKLLKFDPAFEPETSAQLFVVLADGRGNYSYLVTPANRAGSTSTQVDLTNHPVEISIEDDTETVTLWVLAVYNVHYRATEMFGLEALAASLSASLDRWLDSGNPRDDPLAAIVSASEGALFDWFASIEVLGQDTITFSADTHWNSGLNSQRSADGGLNVVYSTQYLSAQEAALLPTIIPTLEHPGYELTVDETFANGTSTVQWYEGTDNTYTNAIVNGAYEIRLKENAQRDFGLSWGSIENRRFKHYIIEATVRLVEDDVQDGRYGIWFNYQDDYNFMYFGLSNTGEYRIAAIVRNSNRVEIQDWTQHRAVRQGAAVNILTIEAHPDGEFTLFINGERVRSFTNETFDGGSIAFFCYAESVPTTCRLERLRLWEPVE
;
A
#
# COMPACT_ATOMS: atom_id res chain seq x y z
N MET A 1 74.78 8.91 -5.51
CA MET A 1 75.38 9.75 -4.44
C MET A 1 74.26 10.57 -3.83
N ASN A 2 73.75 10.14 -2.67
CA ASN A 2 73.93 10.77 -1.33
C ASN A 2 73.14 12.09 -1.19
N ARG A 3 72.33 12.40 -0.17
CA ARG A 3 72.03 11.94 1.21
C ARG A 3 70.70 12.67 1.60
N ARG A 4 69.68 12.09 2.26
CA ARG A 4 69.53 11.64 3.67
C ARG A 4 69.41 12.77 4.73
N TRP A 5 68.26 12.85 5.44
CA TRP A 5 68.01 12.96 6.92
C TRP A 5 66.95 14.01 7.40
N PHE A 6 65.81 13.57 8.00
CA PHE A 6 65.40 13.49 9.45
C PHE A 6 64.81 14.83 10.02
N VAL A 7 63.68 14.92 10.75
CA VAL A 7 63.36 14.53 12.16
C VAL A 7 61.83 14.81 12.41
N VAL A 8 60.98 13.85 12.82
CA VAL A 8 60.40 13.52 14.17
C VAL A 8 59.58 14.60 14.92
N GLY A 9 58.36 14.23 15.38
CA GLY A 9 57.62 14.90 16.47
C GLY A 9 56.28 14.23 16.81
N LEU A 10 56.27 13.40 17.87
CA LEU A 10 55.13 12.72 18.52
C LEU A 10 54.73 13.49 19.82
N TRP A 11 53.55 13.19 20.43
CA TRP A 11 53.04 13.45 21.82
C TRP A 11 51.58 13.99 21.77
N LEU A 12 50.46 13.30 22.07
CA LEU A 12 49.89 12.53 23.21
C LEU A 12 49.44 13.36 24.45
N ALA A 13 48.11 13.39 24.70
CA ALA A 13 47.39 12.91 25.92
C ALA A 13 46.50 13.87 26.77
N CYS A 14 45.35 13.26 27.19
CA CYS A 14 44.51 13.41 28.40
C CYS A 14 43.39 14.48 28.50
N LEU A 15 42.09 14.10 28.63
CA LEU A 15 41.31 13.62 29.82
C LEU A 15 41.15 14.71 30.92
N SER A 16 40.03 15.01 31.60
CA SER A 16 38.64 14.49 31.78
C SER A 16 37.95 15.33 32.91
N VAL A 17 36.72 14.95 33.38
CA VAL A 17 36.12 15.16 34.76
C VAL A 17 35.25 16.46 34.91
N VAL A 18 34.00 16.55 35.48
CA VAL A 18 33.04 15.64 36.21
C VAL A 18 31.74 16.45 36.60
N LEU A 19 30.49 15.93 36.71
CA LEU A 19 29.69 15.41 37.89
C LEU A 19 28.18 15.59 37.53
N LEU A 20 27.23 14.64 37.65
CA LEU A 20 26.56 13.98 38.80
C LEU A 20 25.69 14.88 39.71
N ALA A 21 24.36 14.67 39.71
CA ALA A 21 23.50 14.62 40.91
C ALA A 21 22.06 14.14 40.59
N CYS A 22 21.56 13.22 41.43
CA CYS A 22 20.25 12.56 41.40
C CYS A 22 19.16 13.33 42.16
N SER A 23 17.88 13.13 41.80
CA SER A 23 16.76 13.08 42.74
C SER A 23 15.53 12.36 42.17
N SER A 24 15.01 11.38 42.93
CA SER A 24 13.85 10.51 42.68
C SER A 24 12.54 11.13 43.22
N PRO A 25 11.42 10.38 43.42
CA PRO A 25 10.42 9.91 42.45
C PRO A 25 8.99 10.48 42.76
N GLN A 26 8.09 10.56 41.77
CA GLN A 26 6.65 10.72 42.03
C GLN A 26 5.84 9.63 41.34
N THR A 27 5.47 8.65 42.16
CA THR A 27 4.20 7.92 42.23
C THR A 27 3.28 7.93 41.00
N THR A 28 3.28 6.77 40.36
CA THR A 28 2.19 6.12 39.63
C THR A 28 0.78 6.50 40.12
N ASN A 29 -0.04 7.04 39.20
CA ASN A 29 -1.45 6.66 39.13
C ASN A 29 -1.58 5.67 37.96
N ARG A 30 -1.52 4.37 38.28
CA ARG A 30 -1.97 3.31 37.38
C ARG A 30 -3.48 3.45 37.26
N SER A 31 -3.96 3.98 36.13
CA SER A 31 -5.27 3.54 35.64
C SER A 31 -5.05 2.16 35.04
N SER A 32 -5.49 1.13 35.75
CA SER A 32 -5.51 -0.24 35.28
C SER A 32 -6.42 -0.31 34.05
N LEU A 33 -5.85 -0.54 32.87
CA LEU A 33 -6.63 -0.95 31.72
C LEU A 33 -7.22 -2.33 32.01
N ASP A 34 -8.52 -2.38 31.86
CA ASP A 34 -9.39 -3.53 32.03
C ASP A 34 -9.05 -4.60 30.98
N PRO A 35 -8.69 -5.85 31.36
CA PRO A 35 -8.36 -6.92 30.41
C PRO A 35 -9.59 -7.47 29.66
N SER A 36 -10.77 -6.84 29.78
CA SER A 36 -12.00 -7.24 29.10
C SER A 36 -12.36 -6.43 27.83
N GLN A 37 -11.49 -5.53 27.34
CA GLN A 37 -11.71 -4.87 26.05
C GLN A 37 -11.16 -5.70 24.87
N PRO A 38 -11.98 -6.01 23.85
CA PRO A 38 -11.51 -6.64 22.60
C PRO A 38 -10.54 -5.71 21.86
N ALA A 39 -9.53 -6.31 21.22
CA ALA A 39 -8.55 -5.59 20.42
C ALA A 39 -9.22 -4.82 19.26
N PRO A 40 -8.86 -3.54 19.03
CA PRO A 40 -9.32 -2.78 17.87
C PRO A 40 -8.70 -3.34 16.56
N PRO A 41 -9.40 -3.16 15.42
CA PRO A 41 -9.24 -3.98 14.21
C PRO A 41 -7.92 -3.80 13.45
N THR A 42 -7.52 -4.89 12.80
CA THR A 42 -6.48 -4.97 11.77
C THR A 42 -6.85 -4.06 10.57
N PRO A 43 -5.95 -3.20 10.06
CA PRO A 43 -6.23 -2.34 8.89
C PRO A 43 -6.50 -3.12 7.60
N ALA A 44 -7.22 -2.49 6.67
CA ALA A 44 -7.54 -3.03 5.35
C ALA A 44 -6.27 -3.26 4.50
N ALA A 45 -5.98 -4.51 4.22
CA ALA A 45 -5.11 -4.89 3.12
C ALA A 45 -6.01 -5.36 1.97
N ASP A 46 -5.97 -4.65 0.85
CA ASP A 46 -6.56 -5.12 -0.40
C ASP A 46 -5.76 -6.35 -0.87
N ILE A 47 -6.46 -7.42 -1.25
CA ILE A 47 -5.81 -8.60 -1.85
C ILE A 47 -5.30 -8.19 -3.23
N LEU A 48 -3.99 -8.36 -3.45
CA LEU A 48 -3.34 -7.98 -4.70
C LEU A 48 -3.10 -9.21 -5.58
N TRP A 49 -3.29 -9.00 -6.88
CA TRP A 49 -3.36 -10.03 -7.91
C TRP A 49 -2.20 -9.87 -8.89
N ALA A 50 -1.52 -10.97 -9.24
CA ALA A 50 -0.43 -10.96 -10.23
C ALA A 50 -0.84 -10.35 -11.58
N SER A 51 -2.07 -10.63 -12.02
CA SER A 51 -2.63 -10.14 -13.29
C SER A 51 -3.24 -8.74 -13.21
N GLY A 52 -3.25 -8.12 -12.02
CA GLY A 52 -3.94 -6.86 -11.77
C GLY A 52 -5.48 -6.94 -11.88
N ALA A 53 -6.03 -8.13 -12.13
CA ALA A 53 -7.46 -8.39 -12.25
C ALA A 53 -7.89 -9.50 -11.29
N SER A 54 -9.09 -9.37 -10.72
CA SER A 54 -9.70 -10.44 -9.92
C SER A 54 -9.83 -11.73 -10.73
N PRO A 55 -9.87 -12.91 -10.08
CA PRO A 55 -10.08 -14.18 -10.75
C PRO A 55 -11.32 -14.15 -11.61
N VAL A 56 -11.22 -14.72 -12.81
CA VAL A 56 -12.35 -14.91 -13.70
C VAL A 56 -12.57 -16.41 -13.85
N GLY A 57 -13.80 -16.87 -13.61
CA GLY A 57 -14.15 -18.29 -13.74
C GLY A 57 -14.06 -19.06 -12.43
N ALA A 58 -13.64 -20.33 -12.51
CA ALA A 58 -13.48 -21.16 -11.32
C ALA A 58 -12.32 -20.63 -10.47
N ARG A 59 -12.47 -20.67 -9.14
CA ARG A 59 -11.45 -20.15 -8.23
C ARG A 59 -11.41 -20.91 -6.92
N LEU A 60 -10.24 -20.91 -6.29
CA LEU A 60 -10.05 -21.38 -4.94
C LEU A 60 -9.98 -20.17 -4.00
N GLN A 61 -10.85 -20.14 -2.99
CA GLN A 61 -10.86 -19.14 -1.94
C GLN A 61 -10.30 -19.73 -0.65
N VAL A 62 -9.40 -19.00 0.00
CA VAL A 62 -8.77 -19.38 1.27
C VAL A 62 -8.99 -18.28 2.30
N THR A 63 -9.75 -18.60 3.34
CA THR A 63 -9.97 -17.71 4.48
C THR A 63 -9.06 -18.12 5.64
N LEU A 64 -8.54 -17.15 6.40
CA LEU A 64 -7.57 -17.38 7.48
C LEU A 64 -8.08 -16.81 8.81
N PRO A 65 -8.98 -17.51 9.53
CA PRO A 65 -9.58 -16.99 10.76
C PRO A 65 -8.61 -16.85 11.93
N SER A 66 -7.47 -17.55 11.91
CA SER A 66 -6.49 -17.48 12.98
C SER A 66 -5.11 -17.88 12.52
N ILE A 67 -4.14 -16.97 12.67
CA ILE A 67 -2.71 -17.27 12.54
C ILE A 67 -2.07 -16.93 13.89
N LYS A 68 -1.66 -17.95 14.63
CA LYS A 68 -0.99 -17.77 15.92
C LYS A 68 0.52 -17.79 15.77
N LEU A 69 1.17 -16.76 16.27
CA LEU A 69 2.62 -16.60 16.32
C LEU A 69 3.14 -17.22 17.63
N LEU A 70 3.65 -18.46 17.56
CA LEU A 70 4.02 -19.25 18.73
C LEU A 70 5.39 -18.89 19.31
N LYS A 71 6.25 -18.24 18.51
CA LYS A 71 7.59 -17.76 18.91
C LYS A 71 7.63 -16.24 19.12
N PHE A 72 6.50 -15.55 19.05
CA PHE A 72 6.44 -14.12 19.27
C PHE A 72 6.77 -13.78 20.72
N ASP A 73 7.83 -12.98 20.92
CA ASP A 73 8.21 -12.45 22.22
C ASP A 73 8.03 -10.92 22.21
N PRO A 74 6.99 -10.37 22.87
CA PRO A 74 6.77 -8.93 22.94
C PRO A 74 7.88 -8.18 23.69
N ALA A 75 8.78 -8.88 24.40
CA ALA A 75 9.92 -8.29 25.10
C ALA A 75 11.19 -8.22 24.25
N PHE A 76 11.19 -8.81 23.04
CA PHE A 76 12.38 -8.89 22.18
C PHE A 76 12.86 -7.51 21.73
N GLU A 77 11.95 -6.67 21.21
CA GLU A 77 12.15 -5.22 21.08
C GLU A 77 10.78 -4.51 21.09
N PRO A 78 10.53 -3.53 21.98
CA PRO A 78 9.19 -2.97 22.21
C PRO A 78 8.61 -2.14 21.04
N GLU A 79 9.38 -1.91 19.97
CA GLU A 79 8.95 -1.17 18.77
C GLU A 79 8.85 -2.04 17.51
N THR A 80 9.22 -3.33 17.57
CA THR A 80 9.35 -4.19 16.38
C THR A 80 8.16 -5.14 16.29
N SER A 81 7.24 -4.85 15.38
CA SER A 81 6.04 -5.67 15.16
C SER A 81 6.25 -6.76 14.12
N ALA A 82 5.52 -7.86 14.25
CA ALA A 82 5.51 -8.93 13.26
C ALA A 82 4.89 -8.45 11.94
N GLN A 83 5.55 -8.75 10.83
CA GLN A 83 5.01 -8.65 9.47
C GLN A 83 4.62 -10.04 8.99
N LEU A 84 3.43 -10.14 8.40
CA LEU A 84 2.89 -11.37 7.85
C LEU A 84 2.70 -11.23 6.34
N PHE A 85 3.27 -12.18 5.60
CA PHE A 85 3.06 -12.37 4.17
C PHE A 85 2.23 -13.63 3.97
N VAL A 86 1.13 -13.51 3.24
CA VAL A 86 0.27 -14.62 2.86
C VAL A 86 0.21 -14.63 1.34
N VAL A 87 0.67 -15.71 0.73
CA VAL A 87 0.74 -15.85 -0.73
C VAL A 87 0.02 -17.13 -1.13
N LEU A 88 -0.80 -17.07 -2.17
CA LEU A 88 -1.41 -18.21 -2.81
C LEU A 88 -0.90 -18.28 -4.25
N ALA A 89 -0.30 -19.40 -4.66
CA ALA A 89 0.31 -19.56 -5.98
C ALA A 89 0.05 -20.95 -6.56
N ASP A 90 -0.02 -21.04 -7.89
CA ASP A 90 -0.25 -22.31 -8.61
C ASP A 90 1.01 -22.90 -9.25
N GLY A 91 2.14 -22.17 -9.26
CA GLY A 91 3.39 -22.60 -9.88
C GLY A 91 3.39 -22.46 -11.39
N ARG A 92 2.46 -21.69 -11.97
CA ARG A 92 2.31 -21.47 -13.42
C ARG A 92 2.24 -19.98 -13.80
N GLY A 93 2.60 -19.11 -12.87
CA GLY A 93 2.58 -17.67 -13.06
C GLY A 93 1.37 -16.98 -12.44
N ASN A 94 0.41 -17.73 -11.87
CA ASN A 94 -0.70 -17.13 -11.15
C ASN A 94 -0.42 -17.11 -9.66
N TYR A 95 -0.56 -15.93 -9.06
CA TYR A 95 -0.54 -15.77 -7.63
C TYR A 95 -1.41 -14.61 -7.17
N SER A 96 -1.80 -14.67 -5.90
CA SER A 96 -2.35 -13.56 -5.15
C SER A 96 -1.67 -13.47 -3.80
N TYR A 97 -1.69 -12.29 -3.21
CA TYR A 97 -1.09 -12.10 -1.90
C TYR A 97 -1.81 -11.08 -1.05
N LEU A 98 -1.56 -11.22 0.24
CA LEU A 98 -1.96 -10.31 1.28
C LEU A 98 -0.73 -10.07 2.17
N VAL A 99 -0.49 -8.80 2.51
CA VAL A 99 0.54 -8.43 3.49
C VAL A 99 -0.12 -7.68 4.62
N THR A 100 0.21 -8.04 5.86
CA THR A 100 -0.36 -7.39 7.05
C THR A 100 0.68 -7.21 8.15
N PRO A 101 0.69 -6.07 8.86
CA PRO A 101 -0.06 -4.85 8.55
C PRO A 101 0.40 -4.19 7.24
N ALA A 102 -0.52 -3.62 6.47
CA ALA A 102 -0.17 -2.71 5.38
C ALA A 102 0.17 -1.32 5.98
N ASN A 103 1.44 -0.93 5.96
CA ASN A 103 1.95 0.43 6.22
C ASN A 103 1.96 1.02 7.66
N ARG A 104 2.38 0.28 8.70
CA ARG A 104 3.07 0.78 9.94
C ARG A 104 3.18 -0.33 11.02
N ALA A 105 3.89 -0.05 12.13
CA ALA A 105 4.12 -0.95 13.27
C ALA A 105 2.87 -1.78 13.58
N GLY A 106 2.95 -3.07 13.26
CA GLY A 106 1.89 -4.03 13.44
C GLY A 106 1.36 -4.12 14.85
N SER A 107 0.12 -4.60 14.91
CA SER A 107 -0.49 -5.03 16.15
C SER A 107 0.46 -5.98 16.88
N THR A 108 0.67 -5.76 18.17
CA THR A 108 1.47 -6.65 19.06
C THR A 108 0.72 -7.94 19.40
N SER A 109 -0.24 -8.33 18.56
CA SER A 109 -1.06 -9.51 18.78
C SER A 109 -0.30 -10.77 18.38
N THR A 110 -0.25 -11.72 19.30
CA THR A 110 0.21 -13.10 19.04
C THR A 110 -0.74 -13.88 18.12
N GLN A 111 -1.87 -13.28 17.73
CA GLN A 111 -2.86 -13.88 16.84
C GLN A 111 -3.35 -12.85 15.81
N VAL A 112 -3.35 -13.24 14.54
CA VAL A 112 -3.89 -12.46 13.42
C VAL A 112 -5.17 -13.12 12.93
N ASP A 113 -6.22 -12.33 12.71
CA ASP A 113 -7.49 -12.76 12.11
C ASP A 113 -7.65 -12.05 10.76
N LEU A 114 -7.79 -12.84 9.70
CA LEU A 114 -7.95 -12.39 8.32
C LEU A 114 -9.24 -12.92 7.70
N THR A 115 -10.26 -13.21 8.52
CA THR A 115 -11.56 -13.73 8.08
C THR A 115 -12.19 -12.86 6.98
N ASN A 116 -12.03 -11.54 7.08
CA ASN A 116 -12.60 -10.57 6.14
C ASN A 116 -11.70 -10.27 4.92
N HIS A 117 -10.56 -10.95 4.79
CA HIS A 117 -9.58 -10.75 3.71
C HIS A 117 -9.17 -12.10 3.09
N PRO A 118 -10.11 -12.84 2.47
CA PRO A 118 -9.81 -14.14 1.90
C PRO A 118 -8.87 -14.01 0.70
N VAL A 119 -7.81 -14.81 0.67
CA VAL A 119 -6.90 -14.85 -0.49
C VAL A 119 -7.47 -15.83 -1.50
N GLU A 120 -7.54 -15.45 -2.76
CA GLU A 120 -8.20 -16.23 -3.81
C GLU A 120 -7.23 -16.49 -4.98
N ILE A 121 -7.48 -17.51 -5.81
CA ILE A 121 -6.72 -17.72 -7.06
C ILE A 121 -7.62 -18.38 -8.11
N SER A 122 -7.46 -18.01 -9.38
CA SER A 122 -8.12 -18.70 -10.49
C SER A 122 -7.68 -20.16 -10.55
N ILE A 123 -8.59 -21.05 -10.90
CA ILE A 123 -8.30 -22.47 -11.13
C ILE A 123 -8.60 -22.78 -12.60
N GLU A 124 -7.56 -23.16 -13.33
CA GLU A 124 -7.64 -23.63 -14.71
C GLU A 124 -7.94 -25.14 -14.74
N ASP A 125 -8.42 -25.65 -15.88
CA ASP A 125 -8.86 -27.05 -16.02
C ASP A 125 -7.73 -28.06 -15.74
N ASP A 126 -6.48 -27.65 -15.90
CA ASP A 126 -5.29 -28.47 -15.69
C ASP A 126 -4.52 -28.07 -14.42
N THR A 127 -5.03 -27.16 -13.59
CA THR A 127 -4.44 -26.85 -12.28
C THR A 127 -4.60 -28.06 -11.37
N GLU A 128 -3.50 -28.75 -11.06
CA GLU A 128 -3.52 -29.91 -10.17
C GLU A 128 -3.36 -29.52 -8.71
N THR A 129 -2.54 -28.51 -8.43
CA THR A 129 -2.19 -28.07 -7.08
C THR A 129 -2.11 -26.56 -6.95
N VAL A 130 -2.44 -26.05 -5.77
CA VAL A 130 -2.23 -24.66 -5.36
C VAL A 130 -1.54 -24.67 -4.00
N THR A 131 -0.57 -23.80 -3.78
CA THR A 131 0.15 -23.71 -2.51
C THR A 131 -0.12 -22.36 -1.83
N LEU A 132 -0.58 -22.41 -0.58
CA LEU A 132 -0.59 -21.29 0.35
C LEU A 132 0.73 -21.27 1.10
N TRP A 133 1.42 -20.13 1.07
CA TRP A 133 2.57 -19.85 1.91
C TRP A 133 2.25 -18.73 2.89
N VAL A 134 2.52 -18.98 4.17
CA VAL A 134 2.35 -18.01 5.25
C VAL A 134 3.72 -17.79 5.88
N LEU A 135 4.20 -16.55 5.90
CA LEU A 135 5.48 -16.17 6.48
C LEU A 135 5.29 -15.05 7.49
N ALA A 136 5.78 -15.23 8.71
CA ALA A 136 5.85 -14.21 9.74
C ALA A 136 7.31 -13.85 10.04
N VAL A 137 7.63 -12.56 10.07
CA VAL A 137 8.99 -12.05 10.33
C VAL A 137 8.99 -10.83 11.25
N TYR A 138 10.08 -10.62 11.98
CA TYR A 138 10.47 -9.29 12.44
C TYR A 138 11.35 -8.63 11.38
N ASN A 139 11.10 -7.35 11.14
CA ASN A 139 11.96 -6.56 10.28
C ASN A 139 13.01 -5.87 11.16
N VAL A 140 14.20 -6.48 11.27
CA VAL A 140 15.23 -6.03 12.21
C VAL A 140 15.97 -4.80 11.67
N HIS A 141 16.05 -4.63 10.34
CA HIS A 141 16.69 -3.47 9.69
C HIS A 141 15.84 -2.97 8.51
N TYR A 142 15.12 -1.87 8.74
CA TYR A 142 14.11 -1.33 7.81
C TYR A 142 14.65 -0.88 6.43
N ARG A 143 15.97 -0.76 6.26
CA ARG A 143 16.61 -0.18 5.05
C ARG A 143 16.33 -0.92 3.73
N ALA A 144 16.12 -2.24 3.74
CA ALA A 144 15.78 -2.99 2.52
C ALA A 144 14.30 -2.83 2.13
N THR A 145 13.42 -2.71 3.12
CA THR A 145 11.97 -2.47 2.93
C THR A 145 11.70 -1.03 2.46
N GLU A 146 12.57 -0.09 2.83
CA GLU A 146 12.60 1.30 2.33
C GLU A 146 12.94 1.40 0.84
N MET A 147 13.67 0.44 0.26
CA MET A 147 14.08 0.48 -1.16
C MET A 147 13.04 -0.09 -2.13
N PHE A 148 12.29 -1.13 -1.73
CA PHE A 148 11.31 -1.77 -2.61
C PHE A 148 9.87 -1.30 -2.36
N GLY A 149 9.55 -0.89 -1.13
CA GLY A 149 8.16 -0.77 -0.69
C GLY A 149 7.55 -2.16 -0.39
N LEU A 150 6.68 -2.22 0.62
CA LEU A 150 6.14 -3.47 1.15
C LEU A 150 5.35 -4.29 0.12
N GLU A 151 4.66 -3.60 -0.79
CA GLU A 151 3.92 -4.24 -1.88
C GLU A 151 4.84 -4.85 -2.94
N ALA A 152 5.90 -4.15 -3.36
CA ALA A 152 6.83 -4.70 -4.34
C ALA A 152 7.64 -5.86 -3.75
N LEU A 153 7.93 -5.82 -2.44
CA LEU A 153 8.50 -6.95 -1.71
C LEU A 153 7.55 -8.14 -1.72
N ALA A 154 6.27 -7.95 -1.36
CA ALA A 154 5.28 -9.02 -1.36
C ALA A 154 5.04 -9.60 -2.77
N ALA A 155 5.01 -8.75 -3.81
CA ALA A 155 4.94 -9.17 -5.20
C ALA A 155 6.18 -9.98 -5.61
N SER A 156 7.38 -9.53 -5.22
CA SER A 156 8.64 -10.23 -5.50
C SER A 156 8.73 -11.59 -4.81
N LEU A 157 8.27 -11.67 -3.56
CA LEU A 157 8.14 -12.91 -2.80
C LEU A 157 7.17 -13.87 -3.50
N SER A 158 6.03 -13.35 -3.97
CA SER A 158 5.00 -14.15 -4.63
C SER A 158 5.45 -14.71 -5.97
N ALA A 159 6.05 -13.86 -6.81
CA ALA A 159 6.64 -14.27 -8.08
C ALA A 159 7.81 -15.25 -7.92
N SER A 160 8.52 -15.19 -6.79
CA SER A 160 9.62 -16.12 -6.50
C SER A 160 9.13 -17.45 -5.92
N LEU A 161 8.05 -17.43 -5.13
CA LEU A 161 7.33 -18.64 -4.72
C LEU A 161 6.83 -19.41 -5.93
N ASP A 162 6.12 -18.73 -6.82
CA ASP A 162 5.58 -19.34 -8.03
C ASP A 162 6.67 -20.05 -8.87
N ARG A 163 7.81 -19.37 -9.11
CA ARG A 163 8.96 -19.96 -9.81
C ARG A 163 9.60 -21.15 -9.08
N TRP A 164 9.63 -21.11 -7.74
CA TRP A 164 10.12 -22.23 -6.95
C TRP A 164 9.16 -23.43 -7.02
N LEU A 165 7.84 -23.20 -7.06
CA LEU A 165 6.87 -24.29 -7.20
C LEU A 165 6.99 -25.01 -8.55
N ASP A 166 7.33 -24.30 -9.63
CA ASP A 166 7.51 -24.89 -10.96
C ASP A 166 8.74 -25.83 -11.04
N SER A 167 9.84 -25.47 -10.37
CA SER A 167 11.16 -26.08 -10.65
C SER A 167 11.98 -26.50 -9.43
N GLY A 168 11.51 -26.16 -8.23
CA GLY A 168 12.22 -26.33 -6.97
C GLY A 168 12.00 -27.68 -6.30
N ASN A 169 12.77 -27.92 -5.23
CA ASN A 169 12.59 -29.11 -4.39
C ASN A 169 11.68 -28.78 -3.20
N PRO A 170 10.52 -29.45 -3.05
CA PRO A 170 9.58 -29.19 -1.94
C PRO A 170 10.14 -29.51 -0.54
N ARG A 171 11.30 -30.16 -0.44
CA ARG A 171 11.98 -30.43 0.84
C ARG A 171 12.87 -29.28 1.32
N ASP A 172 13.08 -28.26 0.50
CA ASP A 172 13.91 -27.12 0.86
C ASP A 172 13.19 -26.25 1.89
N ASP A 173 13.93 -25.44 2.65
CA ASP A 173 13.33 -24.39 3.48
C ASP A 173 12.62 -23.39 2.55
N PRO A 174 11.30 -23.17 2.70
CA PRO A 174 10.54 -22.41 1.71
C PRO A 174 11.08 -21.00 1.52
N LEU A 175 11.29 -20.25 2.60
CA LEU A 175 11.86 -18.91 2.54
C LEU A 175 13.23 -18.88 1.85
N ALA A 176 14.16 -19.77 2.23
CA ALA A 176 15.48 -19.81 1.61
C ALA A 176 15.40 -20.16 0.11
N ALA A 177 14.49 -21.05 -0.27
CA ALA A 177 14.28 -21.45 -1.65
C ALA A 177 13.64 -20.33 -2.49
N ILE A 178 12.64 -19.63 -1.95
CA ILE A 178 11.99 -18.46 -2.55
C ILE A 178 12.99 -17.33 -2.74
N VAL A 179 13.81 -17.05 -1.72
CA VAL A 179 14.86 -16.03 -1.80
C VAL A 179 15.89 -16.41 -2.86
N SER A 180 16.27 -17.69 -2.95
CA SER A 180 17.18 -18.18 -4.00
C SER A 180 16.57 -18.05 -5.39
N ALA A 181 15.28 -18.37 -5.54
CA ALA A 181 14.54 -18.19 -6.77
C ALA A 181 14.47 -16.72 -7.18
N SER A 182 14.58 -15.76 -6.27
CA SER A 182 14.57 -14.32 -6.57
C SER A 182 15.77 -13.82 -7.39
N GLU A 183 16.74 -14.67 -7.73
CA GLU A 183 17.97 -14.30 -8.46
C GLU A 183 18.73 -13.13 -7.82
N GLY A 184 18.71 -13.07 -6.47
CA GLY A 184 19.41 -12.04 -5.69
C GLY A 184 18.56 -10.83 -5.29
N ALA A 185 17.39 -10.63 -5.89
CA ALA A 185 16.51 -9.49 -5.58
C ALA A 185 16.10 -9.38 -4.09
N LEU A 186 16.00 -10.51 -3.38
CA LEU A 186 15.55 -10.59 -2.00
C LEU A 186 16.68 -10.82 -0.98
N PHE A 187 17.94 -10.90 -1.40
CA PHE A 187 19.04 -11.29 -0.50
C PHE A 187 19.29 -10.27 0.61
N ASP A 188 19.27 -8.98 0.27
CA ASP A 188 19.48 -7.90 1.25
C ASP A 188 18.33 -7.83 2.26
N TRP A 189 17.10 -8.04 1.80
CA TRP A 189 15.93 -8.12 2.69
C TRP A 189 15.97 -9.37 3.58
N PHE A 190 16.34 -10.53 3.01
CA PHE A 190 16.46 -11.77 3.77
C PHE A 190 17.51 -11.66 4.88
N ALA A 191 18.61 -10.93 4.64
CA ALA A 191 19.61 -10.63 5.66
C ALA A 191 19.14 -9.64 6.74
N SER A 192 18.02 -8.93 6.53
CA SER A 192 17.50 -7.89 7.41
C SER A 192 16.27 -8.31 8.22
N ILE A 193 15.89 -9.59 8.19
CA ILE A 193 14.72 -10.12 8.89
C ILE A 193 15.09 -11.19 9.92
N GLU A 194 14.21 -11.37 10.89
CA GLU A 194 14.20 -12.54 11.76
C GLU A 194 12.90 -13.30 11.56
N VAL A 195 12.99 -14.61 11.34
CA VAL A 195 11.82 -15.44 11.02
C VAL A 195 11.12 -15.87 12.31
N LEU A 196 9.88 -15.44 12.48
CA LEU A 196 9.00 -15.88 13.56
C LEU A 196 8.42 -17.25 13.28
N GLY A 197 8.08 -17.50 12.03
CA GLY A 197 7.73 -18.81 11.52
C GLY A 197 7.22 -18.76 10.08
N GLN A 198 7.18 -19.91 9.43
CA GLN A 198 6.64 -20.06 8.09
C GLN A 198 5.91 -21.40 7.93
N ASP A 199 4.86 -21.42 7.10
CA ASP A 199 4.13 -22.64 6.77
C ASP A 199 3.80 -22.69 5.27
N THR A 200 3.82 -23.90 4.71
CA THR A 200 3.38 -24.18 3.34
C THR A 200 2.27 -25.21 3.38
N ILE A 201 1.16 -24.92 2.71
CA ILE A 201 -0.02 -25.77 2.68
C ILE A 201 -0.38 -25.98 1.21
N THR A 202 -0.34 -27.22 0.75
CA THR A 202 -0.71 -27.58 -0.62
C THR A 202 -2.14 -28.09 -0.67
N PHE A 203 -2.94 -27.49 -1.54
CA PHE A 203 -4.27 -27.92 -1.93
C PHE A 203 -4.18 -28.63 -3.26
N SER A 204 -4.96 -29.68 -3.45
CA SER A 204 -4.90 -30.50 -4.66
C SER A 204 -6.29 -30.85 -5.16
N ALA A 205 -6.44 -30.96 -6.48
CA ALA A 205 -7.71 -31.33 -7.10
C ALA A 205 -8.17 -32.74 -6.68
N ASP A 206 -7.24 -33.69 -6.45
CA ASP A 206 -7.54 -35.07 -6.06
C ASP A 206 -8.20 -35.18 -4.67
N THR A 207 -7.89 -34.25 -3.77
CA THR A 207 -8.47 -34.11 -2.43
C THR A 207 -9.60 -33.09 -2.39
N HIS A 208 -10.18 -32.74 -3.53
CA HIS A 208 -11.23 -31.71 -3.65
C HIS A 208 -10.79 -30.39 -3.01
N TRP A 209 -9.56 -29.97 -3.28
CA TRP A 209 -8.95 -28.73 -2.80
C TRP A 209 -8.92 -28.61 -1.26
N ASN A 210 -8.93 -29.73 -0.56
CA ASN A 210 -9.02 -29.83 0.91
C ASN A 210 -10.19 -29.02 1.51
N SER A 211 -11.30 -28.90 0.77
CA SER A 211 -12.42 -28.01 1.11
C SER A 211 -12.89 -28.16 2.55
N GLY A 212 -13.14 -27.03 3.22
CA GLY A 212 -13.60 -26.97 4.61
C GLY A 212 -12.58 -26.35 5.56
N LEU A 213 -12.93 -26.35 6.86
CA LEU A 213 -12.11 -25.77 7.93
C LEU A 213 -11.02 -26.75 8.36
N ASN A 214 -9.77 -26.27 8.36
CA ASN A 214 -8.58 -27.02 8.67
C ASN A 214 -7.66 -26.23 9.61
N SER A 215 -6.69 -26.91 10.21
CA SER A 215 -5.62 -26.27 10.99
C SER A 215 -4.31 -26.99 10.77
N GLN A 216 -3.23 -26.25 10.59
CA GLN A 216 -1.89 -26.77 10.43
C GLN A 216 -0.92 -26.03 11.36
N ARG A 217 -0.03 -26.79 11.99
CA ARG A 217 1.11 -26.23 12.71
C ARG A 217 2.32 -26.29 11.80
N SER A 218 3.05 -25.18 11.69
CA SER A 218 4.23 -25.13 10.84
C SER A 218 5.31 -26.12 11.28
N ALA A 219 6.08 -26.60 10.30
CA ALA A 219 7.19 -27.52 10.54
C ALA A 219 8.27 -26.91 11.46
N ASP A 220 8.50 -25.61 11.37
CA ASP A 220 9.42 -24.88 12.25
C ASP A 220 8.85 -24.60 13.65
N GLY A 221 7.58 -24.97 13.90
CA GLY A 221 6.86 -24.79 15.15
C GLY A 221 6.54 -23.34 15.52
N GLY A 222 6.81 -22.39 14.62
CA GLY A 222 6.62 -20.95 14.80
C GLY A 222 5.19 -20.45 14.58
N LEU A 223 4.39 -21.16 13.78
CA LEU A 223 3.01 -20.80 13.44
C LEU A 223 2.02 -21.91 13.77
N ASN A 224 0.78 -21.52 14.08
CA ASN A 224 -0.39 -22.37 13.96
C ASN A 224 -1.44 -21.63 13.13
N VAL A 225 -1.75 -22.16 11.94
CA VAL A 225 -2.62 -21.55 10.94
C VAL A 225 -3.93 -22.31 10.90
N VAL A 226 -5.03 -21.63 11.19
CA VAL A 226 -6.40 -22.09 10.95
C VAL A 226 -6.86 -21.45 9.65
N TYR A 227 -7.34 -22.27 8.73
CA TYR A 227 -7.77 -21.83 7.41
C TYR A 227 -9.02 -22.59 6.97
N SER A 228 -9.83 -21.99 6.12
CA SER A 228 -10.87 -22.71 5.38
C SER A 228 -10.68 -22.53 3.89
N THR A 229 -10.80 -23.62 3.14
CA THR A 229 -10.77 -23.56 1.67
C THR A 229 -12.15 -23.82 1.08
N GLN A 230 -12.45 -23.07 0.03
CA GLN A 230 -13.66 -23.24 -0.75
C GLN A 230 -13.31 -23.19 -2.23
N TYR A 231 -13.56 -24.28 -2.95
CA TYR A 231 -13.56 -24.27 -4.40
C TYR A 231 -14.90 -23.72 -4.89
N LEU A 232 -14.85 -22.75 -5.78
CA LEU A 232 -16.00 -22.14 -6.44
C LEU A 232 -15.92 -22.49 -7.92
N SER A 233 -16.92 -23.18 -8.45
CA SER A 233 -17.05 -23.32 -9.90
C SER A 233 -17.28 -21.96 -10.55
N ALA A 234 -17.03 -21.82 -11.85
CA ALA A 234 -17.29 -20.57 -12.57
C ALA A 234 -18.74 -20.06 -12.41
N GLN A 235 -19.70 -20.98 -12.28
CA GLN A 235 -21.10 -20.66 -12.06
C GLN A 235 -21.37 -20.14 -10.65
N GLU A 236 -20.77 -20.76 -9.63
CA GLU A 236 -20.87 -20.32 -8.24
C GLU A 236 -20.11 -19.02 -8.00
N ALA A 237 -18.93 -18.86 -8.61
CA ALA A 237 -18.14 -17.64 -8.56
C ALA A 237 -18.86 -16.46 -9.24
N ALA A 238 -19.67 -16.70 -10.27
CA ALA A 238 -20.53 -15.66 -10.86
C ALA A 238 -21.69 -15.23 -9.94
N LEU A 239 -22.09 -16.09 -8.99
CA LEU A 239 -23.17 -15.84 -8.02
C LEU A 239 -22.66 -15.26 -6.69
N LEU A 240 -21.38 -15.47 -6.38
CA LEU A 240 -20.69 -14.93 -5.21
C LEU A 240 -19.71 -13.86 -5.68
N PRO A 241 -20.02 -12.56 -5.62
CA PRO A 241 -19.03 -11.55 -5.98
C PRO A 241 -17.77 -11.74 -5.12
N THR A 242 -16.59 -11.54 -5.74
CA THR A 242 -15.34 -11.37 -4.98
C THR A 242 -15.60 -10.31 -3.92
N ILE A 243 -15.45 -10.67 -2.64
CA ILE A 243 -15.49 -9.68 -1.56
C ILE A 243 -14.19 -8.92 -1.68
N ILE A 244 -14.18 -7.86 -2.49
CA ILE A 244 -13.21 -6.78 -2.28
C ILE A 244 -13.60 -6.21 -0.92
N PRO A 245 -12.73 -6.24 0.10
CA PRO A 245 -13.02 -5.57 1.36
C PRO A 245 -13.31 -4.10 1.02
N THR A 246 -14.58 -3.73 1.04
CA THR A 246 -14.97 -2.34 0.90
C THR A 246 -14.54 -1.71 2.21
N LEU A 247 -13.62 -0.75 2.16
CA LEU A 247 -13.24 0.03 3.32
C LEU A 247 -14.53 0.61 3.93
N GLU A 248 -14.98 0.04 5.05
CA GLU A 248 -16.19 0.50 5.70
C GLU A 248 -15.85 1.76 6.50
N HIS A 249 -16.52 2.85 6.18
CA HIS A 249 -16.49 4.09 6.93
C HIS A 249 -17.80 4.20 7.71
N PRO A 250 -17.82 3.89 9.03
CA PRO A 250 -19.05 3.96 9.82
C PRO A 250 -19.72 5.33 9.70
N GLY A 251 -20.99 5.34 9.32
CA GLY A 251 -21.75 6.58 9.08
C GLY A 251 -21.60 7.19 7.69
N TYR A 252 -20.87 6.55 6.78
CA TYR A 252 -20.77 6.91 5.38
C TYR A 252 -21.18 5.74 4.47
N GLU A 253 -21.75 6.04 3.31
CA GLU A 253 -22.10 5.09 2.25
C GLU A 253 -21.23 5.35 1.02
N LEU A 254 -20.74 4.29 0.37
CA LEU A 254 -19.98 4.38 -0.87
C LEU A 254 -20.92 4.82 -2.01
N THR A 255 -20.74 6.04 -2.52
CA THR A 255 -21.60 6.61 -3.58
C THR A 255 -20.93 6.68 -4.94
N VAL A 256 -19.61 6.49 -5.01
CA VAL A 256 -18.83 6.37 -6.25
C VAL A 256 -17.73 5.33 -6.07
N ASP A 257 -17.60 4.41 -7.02
CA ASP A 257 -16.47 3.47 -7.11
C ASP A 257 -16.01 3.37 -8.57
N GLU A 258 -15.08 4.25 -8.94
CA GLU A 258 -14.49 4.29 -10.27
C GLU A 258 -13.31 3.34 -10.36
N THR A 259 -13.50 2.22 -11.04
CA THR A 259 -12.42 1.30 -11.44
C THR A 259 -11.95 1.54 -12.88
N PHE A 260 -12.68 2.36 -13.64
CA PHE A 260 -12.45 2.62 -15.07
C PHE A 260 -12.39 1.36 -15.95
N ALA A 261 -12.86 0.22 -15.42
CA ALA A 261 -12.79 -1.07 -16.07
C ALA A 261 -13.54 -1.05 -17.40
N ASN A 262 -12.97 -1.72 -18.40
CA ASN A 262 -13.51 -1.79 -19.76
C ASN A 262 -13.72 -0.42 -20.44
N GLY A 263 -13.01 0.62 -20.00
CA GLY A 263 -13.13 1.97 -20.57
C GLY A 263 -14.44 2.66 -20.22
N THR A 264 -15.06 2.30 -19.08
CA THR A 264 -16.34 2.86 -18.63
C THR A 264 -16.20 3.54 -17.28
N SER A 265 -17.09 4.48 -16.98
CA SER A 265 -17.13 5.21 -15.70
C SER A 265 -18.56 5.33 -15.19
N THR A 266 -18.75 5.32 -13.88
CA THR A 266 -20.07 5.43 -13.23
C THR A 266 -20.52 6.89 -13.06
N VAL A 267 -19.56 7.82 -13.03
CA VAL A 267 -19.78 9.25 -13.10
C VAL A 267 -19.23 9.85 -14.39
N GLN A 268 -19.72 11.02 -14.77
CA GLN A 268 -19.22 11.71 -15.97
C GLN A 268 -17.90 12.40 -15.63
N TRP A 269 -16.80 11.98 -16.24
CA TRP A 269 -15.52 12.69 -16.17
C TRP A 269 -15.34 13.61 -17.37
N TYR A 270 -14.64 14.72 -17.19
CA TYR A 270 -14.17 15.52 -18.31
C TYR A 270 -13.22 14.68 -19.17
N GLU A 271 -13.55 14.49 -20.45
CA GLU A 271 -12.66 13.90 -21.44
C GLU A 271 -12.42 14.92 -22.56
N GLY A 272 -11.18 15.03 -22.99
CA GLY A 272 -10.79 16.12 -23.90
C GLY A 272 -9.41 15.92 -24.50
N THR A 273 -9.20 16.49 -25.67
CA THR A 273 -7.89 16.48 -26.33
C THR A 273 -7.62 17.83 -26.95
N ASP A 274 -6.38 18.29 -26.78
CA ASP A 274 -5.84 19.46 -27.46
C ASP A 274 -4.36 19.18 -27.82
N ASN A 275 -3.66 20.17 -28.33
CA ASN A 275 -2.25 20.08 -28.73
C ASN A 275 -1.30 19.88 -27.54
N THR A 276 -1.72 20.21 -26.31
CA THR A 276 -0.88 20.08 -25.09
C THR A 276 -1.22 18.87 -24.22
N TYR A 277 -2.39 18.24 -24.38
CA TYR A 277 -2.78 17.11 -23.56
C TYR A 277 -3.83 16.19 -24.19
N THR A 278 -4.08 15.07 -23.53
CA THR A 278 -5.28 14.24 -23.70
C THR A 278 -5.71 13.72 -22.35
N ASN A 279 -6.99 13.89 -22.04
CA ASN A 279 -7.66 13.34 -20.89
C ASN A 279 -8.68 12.33 -21.39
N ALA A 280 -8.54 11.07 -21.00
CA ALA A 280 -9.41 10.01 -21.49
C ALA A 280 -9.47 8.84 -20.51
N ILE A 281 -10.57 8.11 -20.54
CA ILE A 281 -10.68 6.82 -19.85
C ILE A 281 -10.09 5.74 -20.77
N VAL A 282 -8.95 5.17 -20.40
CA VAL A 282 -8.23 4.17 -21.20
C VAL A 282 -7.57 3.12 -20.31
N ASN A 283 -7.62 1.85 -20.72
CA ASN A 283 -6.90 0.75 -20.09
C ASN A 283 -7.11 0.64 -18.56
N GLY A 284 -8.35 0.80 -18.09
CA GLY A 284 -8.66 0.66 -16.66
C GLY A 284 -8.22 1.86 -15.81
N ALA A 285 -7.98 3.03 -16.40
CA ALA A 285 -7.65 4.25 -15.67
C ALA A 285 -8.24 5.49 -16.35
N TYR A 286 -8.42 6.56 -15.58
CA TYR A 286 -8.51 7.90 -16.12
C TYR A 286 -7.10 8.45 -16.34
N GLU A 287 -6.70 8.60 -17.60
CA GLU A 287 -5.34 8.96 -18.01
C GLU A 287 -5.28 10.43 -18.44
N ILE A 288 -4.28 11.15 -17.93
CA ILE A 288 -3.88 12.46 -18.42
C ILE A 288 -2.51 12.32 -19.08
N ARG A 289 -2.47 12.46 -20.40
CA ARG A 289 -1.24 12.46 -21.20
C ARG A 289 -0.89 13.88 -21.60
N LEU A 290 0.20 14.40 -21.09
CA LEU A 290 0.81 15.68 -21.46
C LEU A 290 1.64 15.49 -22.74
N LYS A 291 1.43 16.36 -23.72
CA LYS A 291 2.07 16.30 -25.05
C LYS A 291 3.17 17.35 -25.16
N GLU A 292 4.17 17.08 -25.98
CA GLU A 292 5.18 18.06 -26.36
C GLU A 292 4.55 19.30 -26.97
N ASN A 293 5.03 20.49 -26.56
CA ASN A 293 4.61 21.75 -27.14
C ASN A 293 5.82 22.68 -27.31
N ALA A 294 6.10 23.09 -28.55
CA ALA A 294 7.24 23.96 -28.86
C ALA A 294 7.18 25.37 -28.22
N GLN A 295 6.04 25.76 -27.62
CA GLN A 295 5.84 27.08 -27.02
C GLN A 295 5.88 27.05 -25.48
N ARG A 296 5.99 25.88 -24.84
CA ARG A 296 6.00 25.75 -23.37
C ARG A 296 6.94 24.64 -22.92
N ASP A 297 7.73 24.95 -21.90
CA ASP A 297 8.66 24.02 -21.27
C ASP A 297 8.00 23.21 -20.13
N PHE A 298 6.67 23.14 -20.10
CA PHE A 298 5.91 22.32 -19.14
C PHE A 298 4.52 21.95 -19.70
N GLY A 299 4.00 20.83 -19.21
CA GLY A 299 2.63 20.40 -19.41
C GLY A 299 1.79 20.55 -18.15
N LEU A 300 0.51 20.88 -18.30
CA LEU A 300 -0.49 20.85 -17.23
C LEU A 300 -1.84 20.50 -17.85
N SER A 301 -2.53 19.55 -17.25
CA SER A 301 -3.94 19.27 -17.53
C SER A 301 -4.61 18.70 -16.28
N TRP A 302 -5.93 18.83 -16.24
CA TRP A 302 -6.78 18.26 -15.21
C TRP A 302 -8.12 17.86 -15.83
N GLY A 303 -8.84 16.97 -15.18
CA GLY A 303 -10.26 16.78 -15.47
C GLY A 303 -11.04 16.44 -14.21
N SER A 304 -12.26 16.95 -14.18
CA SER A 304 -13.17 16.86 -13.04
C SER A 304 -14.30 15.90 -13.30
N ILE A 305 -14.94 15.45 -12.22
CA ILE A 305 -16.28 14.88 -12.28
C ILE A 305 -17.25 16.00 -12.68
N GLU A 306 -17.96 15.83 -13.77
CA GLU A 306 -18.94 16.78 -14.27
C GLU A 306 -20.29 16.58 -13.57
N ASN A 307 -21.02 17.68 -13.38
CA ASN A 307 -22.40 17.69 -12.88
C ASN A 307 -22.63 17.07 -11.49
N ARG A 308 -21.58 16.76 -10.73
CA ARG A 308 -21.65 16.35 -9.33
C ARG A 308 -20.85 17.28 -8.44
N ARG A 309 -21.33 17.47 -7.21
CA ARG A 309 -20.69 18.27 -6.18
C ARG A 309 -20.86 17.57 -4.84
N PHE A 310 -19.81 17.62 -4.03
CA PHE A 310 -19.70 16.93 -2.76
C PHE A 310 -19.37 17.96 -1.68
N LYS A 311 -19.83 17.72 -0.45
CA LYS A 311 -19.63 18.66 0.67
C LYS A 311 -18.92 18.00 1.84
N HIS A 312 -19.46 16.87 2.30
CA HIS A 312 -18.85 16.02 3.30
C HIS A 312 -18.61 14.67 2.64
N TYR A 313 -17.38 14.18 2.72
CA TYR A 313 -17.01 12.99 1.99
C TYR A 313 -15.74 12.39 2.54
N ILE A 314 -15.54 11.14 2.20
CA ILE A 314 -14.23 10.50 2.24
C ILE A 314 -13.91 10.13 0.80
N ILE A 315 -12.70 10.46 0.35
CA ILE A 315 -12.18 10.10 -0.96
C ILE A 315 -10.95 9.26 -0.76
N GLU A 316 -10.83 8.21 -1.57
CA GLU A 316 -9.59 7.48 -1.75
C GLU A 316 -9.26 7.39 -3.25
N ALA A 317 -8.06 7.81 -3.62
CA ALA A 317 -7.61 7.87 -5.01
C ALA A 317 -6.28 7.14 -5.19
N THR A 318 -6.25 6.14 -6.07
CA THR A 318 -5.03 5.43 -6.49
C THR A 318 -4.43 6.13 -7.70
N VAL A 319 -3.25 6.74 -7.53
CA VAL A 319 -2.63 7.62 -8.52
C VAL A 319 -1.17 7.28 -8.77
N ARG A 320 -0.68 7.50 -9.99
CA ARG A 320 0.74 7.38 -10.33
C ARG A 320 1.16 8.17 -11.56
N LEU A 321 2.47 8.32 -11.73
CA LEU A 321 3.09 8.59 -13.04
C LEU A 321 3.30 7.28 -13.80
N VAL A 322 3.42 7.36 -15.12
CA VAL A 322 3.76 6.21 -15.96
C VAL A 322 5.25 6.13 -16.23
N GLU A 323 5.89 7.27 -16.48
CA GLU A 323 7.32 7.37 -16.77
C GLU A 323 8.13 7.62 -15.48
N ASP A 324 9.30 6.99 -15.36
CA ASP A 324 10.18 7.13 -14.17
C ASP A 324 11.05 8.39 -14.21
N ASP A 325 11.53 8.78 -15.39
CA ASP A 325 12.49 9.89 -15.59
C ASP A 325 11.80 11.24 -15.88
N VAL A 326 10.76 11.57 -15.11
CA VAL A 326 10.01 12.84 -15.27
C VAL A 326 10.71 13.98 -14.53
N GLN A 327 10.94 15.11 -15.20
CA GLN A 327 11.41 16.34 -14.56
C GLN A 327 10.23 17.08 -13.94
N ASP A 328 10.31 17.32 -12.62
CA ASP A 328 9.31 18.03 -11.83
C ASP A 328 7.88 17.51 -12.04
N GLY A 329 7.72 16.18 -12.03
CA GLY A 329 6.43 15.52 -12.19
C GLY A 329 5.56 15.73 -10.95
N ARG A 330 4.33 16.23 -11.13
CA ARG A 330 3.38 16.50 -10.06
C ARG A 330 1.99 16.04 -10.43
N TYR A 331 1.31 15.40 -9.49
CA TYR A 331 -0.01 14.81 -9.71
C TYR A 331 -0.78 14.68 -8.41
N GLY A 332 -2.09 14.50 -8.50
CA GLY A 332 -2.93 14.33 -7.33
C GLY A 332 -4.35 14.82 -7.56
N ILE A 333 -5.00 15.24 -6.47
CA ILE A 333 -6.41 15.58 -6.46
C ILE A 333 -6.61 17.08 -6.20
N TRP A 334 -7.45 17.69 -7.02
CA TRP A 334 -8.10 18.94 -6.68
C TRP A 334 -9.47 18.63 -6.08
N PHE A 335 -9.70 19.03 -4.85
CA PHE A 335 -10.95 18.78 -4.13
C PHE A 335 -11.64 20.10 -3.82
N ASN A 336 -12.94 20.04 -3.52
CA ASN A 336 -13.79 21.24 -3.51
C ASN A 336 -13.57 22.12 -4.75
N TYR A 337 -13.38 21.49 -5.92
CA TYR A 337 -13.15 22.17 -7.18
C TYR A 337 -14.42 22.89 -7.64
N GLN A 338 -14.33 24.21 -7.83
CA GLN A 338 -15.42 25.05 -8.30
C GLN A 338 -15.31 25.29 -9.81
N ASP A 339 -14.09 25.64 -10.22
CA ASP A 339 -13.66 26.00 -11.57
C ASP A 339 -12.12 26.03 -11.61
N ASP A 340 -11.56 26.36 -12.77
CA ASP A 340 -10.11 26.39 -13.07
C ASP A 340 -9.30 27.37 -12.22
N TYR A 341 -9.96 28.22 -11.43
CA TYR A 341 -9.33 29.26 -10.62
C TYR A 341 -9.58 29.09 -9.13
N ASN A 342 -10.48 28.19 -8.73
CA ASN A 342 -10.98 28.06 -7.36
C ASN A 342 -11.10 26.59 -6.96
N PHE A 343 -10.13 26.09 -6.19
CA PHE A 343 -10.07 24.70 -5.74
C PHE A 343 -9.09 24.52 -4.56
N MET A 344 -9.24 23.41 -3.84
CA MET A 344 -8.21 22.93 -2.92
C MET A 344 -7.26 22.00 -3.68
N TYR A 345 -5.96 22.17 -3.46
CA TYR A 345 -4.90 21.40 -4.09
C TYR A 345 -4.34 20.41 -3.08
N PHE A 346 -4.30 19.12 -3.43
CA PHE A 346 -3.49 18.12 -2.75
C PHE A 346 -2.67 17.34 -3.78
N GLY A 347 -1.38 17.67 -3.84
CA GLY A 347 -0.48 17.15 -4.87
C GLY A 347 0.76 16.50 -4.30
N LEU A 348 1.26 15.53 -5.04
CA LEU A 348 2.53 14.85 -4.84
C LEU A 348 3.54 15.31 -5.89
N SER A 349 4.82 15.28 -5.55
CA SER A 349 5.91 15.34 -6.51
C SER A 349 6.49 13.94 -6.71
N ASN A 350 7.05 13.68 -7.89
CA ASN A 350 7.78 12.44 -8.17
C ASN A 350 9.09 12.31 -7.38
N THR A 351 9.51 13.37 -6.69
CA THR A 351 10.69 13.41 -5.81
C THR A 351 10.36 13.19 -4.33
N GLY A 352 9.11 12.88 -3.97
CA GLY A 352 8.73 12.51 -2.60
C GLY A 352 8.22 13.67 -1.73
N GLU A 353 7.77 14.75 -2.35
CA GLU A 353 7.20 15.91 -1.66
C GLU A 353 5.69 15.92 -1.80
N TYR A 354 5.00 16.58 -0.86
CA TYR A 354 3.58 16.86 -0.99
C TYR A 354 3.28 18.33 -0.69
N ARG A 355 2.18 18.83 -1.24
CA ARG A 355 1.69 20.19 -1.03
C ARG A 355 0.17 20.21 -0.85
N ILE A 356 -0.28 21.08 0.05
CA ILE A 356 -1.68 21.38 0.31
C ILE A 356 -1.88 22.89 0.25
N ALA A 357 -2.77 23.35 -0.62
CA ALA A 357 -3.05 24.78 -0.75
C ALA A 357 -4.51 25.05 -1.11
N ALA A 358 -5.04 26.20 -0.70
CA ALA A 358 -6.25 26.76 -1.28
C ALA A 358 -5.87 27.70 -2.43
N ILE A 359 -6.41 27.45 -3.62
CA ILE A 359 -6.21 28.29 -4.79
C ILE A 359 -7.47 29.11 -5.00
N VAL A 360 -7.36 30.44 -4.90
CA VAL A 360 -8.48 31.37 -5.10
C VAL A 360 -8.12 32.40 -6.18
N ARG A 361 -8.93 32.49 -7.22
CA ARG A 361 -8.73 33.39 -8.38
C ARG A 361 -7.33 33.29 -9.01
N ASN A 362 -6.72 32.10 -9.01
CA ASN A 362 -5.37 31.81 -9.54
C ASN A 362 -4.17 32.57 -8.91
N SER A 363 -4.40 33.61 -8.12
CA SER A 363 -3.35 34.48 -7.56
C SER A 363 -3.32 34.54 -6.03
N ASN A 364 -4.45 34.27 -5.37
CA ASN A 364 -4.55 34.32 -3.92
C ASN A 364 -4.40 32.89 -3.38
N ARG A 365 -3.13 32.46 -3.28
CA ARG A 365 -2.76 31.15 -2.78
C ARG A 365 -2.62 31.21 -1.27
N VAL A 366 -3.35 30.37 -0.55
CA VAL A 366 -3.14 30.16 0.88
C VAL A 366 -2.46 28.80 1.04
N GLU A 367 -1.16 28.83 1.34
CA GLU A 367 -0.39 27.62 1.62
C GLU A 367 -0.81 27.07 2.99
N ILE A 368 -1.30 25.84 3.00
CA ILE A 368 -1.57 25.08 4.22
C ILE A 368 -0.37 24.20 4.56
N GLN A 369 0.27 23.70 3.52
CA GLN A 369 1.51 22.94 3.53
C GLN A 369 2.22 23.17 2.19
N ASP A 370 3.37 23.83 2.20
CA ASP A 370 4.20 23.96 1.00
C ASP A 370 4.85 22.62 0.64
N TRP A 371 5.43 22.51 -0.55
CA TRP A 371 6.20 21.34 -0.98
C TRP A 371 7.21 20.94 0.09
N THR A 372 6.96 19.79 0.70
CA THR A 372 7.78 19.27 1.79
C THR A 372 7.96 17.78 1.62
N GLN A 373 9.23 17.36 1.67
CA GLN A 373 9.62 15.96 1.67
C GLN A 373 8.89 15.17 2.75
N HIS A 374 8.31 14.05 2.36
CA HIS A 374 7.58 13.21 3.29
C HIS A 374 7.70 11.74 2.92
N ARG A 375 8.11 10.92 3.89
CA ARG A 375 8.35 9.47 3.71
C ARG A 375 7.15 8.68 3.19
N ALA A 376 5.94 9.21 3.41
CA ALA A 376 4.72 8.57 2.94
C ALA A 376 4.56 8.66 1.42
N VAL A 377 5.25 9.58 0.74
CA VAL A 377 5.18 9.75 -0.72
C VAL A 377 6.16 8.78 -1.38
N ARG A 378 5.63 7.79 -2.09
CA ARG A 378 6.44 6.89 -2.94
C ARG A 378 6.89 7.68 -4.18
N GLN A 379 8.17 7.58 -4.52
CA GLN A 379 8.83 8.39 -5.56
C GLN A 379 8.74 7.74 -6.96
N GLY A 380 9.13 8.49 -8.00
CA GLY A 380 9.16 8.01 -9.38
C GLY A 380 7.77 7.66 -9.92
N ALA A 381 7.66 6.55 -10.67
CA ALA A 381 6.39 6.03 -11.18
C ALA A 381 5.63 5.12 -10.19
N ALA A 382 6.04 5.08 -8.92
CA ALA A 382 5.37 4.26 -7.91
C ALA A 382 3.92 4.71 -7.66
N VAL A 383 3.05 3.74 -7.38
CA VAL A 383 1.65 3.96 -7.03
C VAL A 383 1.53 4.58 -5.65
N ASN A 384 0.76 5.66 -5.54
CA ASN A 384 0.38 6.30 -4.29
C ASN A 384 -1.15 6.29 -4.11
N ILE A 385 -1.58 6.18 -2.86
CA ILE A 385 -2.98 6.30 -2.46
C ILE A 385 -3.16 7.61 -1.69
N LEU A 386 -4.05 8.47 -2.17
CA LEU A 386 -4.42 9.72 -1.50
C LEU A 386 -5.78 9.55 -0.83
N THR A 387 -5.86 9.84 0.47
CA THR A 387 -7.14 9.88 1.19
C THR A 387 -7.46 11.30 1.63
N ILE A 388 -8.67 11.76 1.36
CA ILE A 388 -9.18 13.07 1.78
C ILE A 388 -10.48 12.84 2.56
N GLU A 389 -10.48 13.18 3.83
CA GLU A 389 -11.67 13.21 4.67
C GLU A 389 -12.11 14.66 4.85
N ALA A 390 -13.34 14.98 4.46
CA ALA A 390 -13.97 16.28 4.64
C ALA A 390 -15.14 16.13 5.63
N HIS A 391 -14.91 16.52 6.88
CA HIS A 391 -15.84 16.26 7.97
C HIS A 391 -16.97 17.31 8.04
N PRO A 392 -18.12 16.97 8.67
CA PRO A 392 -19.25 17.90 8.87
C PRO A 392 -18.94 19.19 9.65
N ASP A 393 -17.90 19.18 10.48
CA ASP A 393 -17.46 20.32 11.28
C ASP A 393 -16.47 21.24 10.55
N GLY A 394 -16.12 20.94 9.30
CA GLY A 394 -15.21 21.72 8.47
C GLY A 394 -13.72 21.36 8.65
N GLU A 395 -13.41 20.30 9.40
CA GLU A 395 -12.06 19.74 9.43
C GLU A 395 -11.79 18.87 8.18
N PHE A 396 -10.60 19.02 7.62
CA PHE A 396 -10.04 18.12 6.62
C PHE A 396 -8.94 17.28 7.24
N THR A 397 -8.98 15.96 7.01
CA THR A 397 -7.88 15.05 7.36
C THR A 397 -7.35 14.39 6.09
N LEU A 398 -6.05 14.52 5.85
CA LEU A 398 -5.38 14.04 4.65
C LEU A 398 -4.39 12.94 4.97
N PHE A 399 -4.38 11.91 4.13
CA PHE A 399 -3.47 10.77 4.23
C PHE A 399 -2.79 10.51 2.88
N ILE A 400 -1.58 9.97 2.96
CA ILE A 400 -0.83 9.44 1.82
C ILE A 400 -0.43 8.02 2.21
N ASN A 401 -0.80 7.02 1.42
CA ASN A 401 -0.50 5.60 1.65
C ASN A 401 -0.88 5.12 3.06
N GLY A 402 -2.00 5.63 3.60
CA GLY A 402 -2.50 5.32 4.95
C GLY A 402 -1.85 6.11 6.09
N GLU A 403 -0.80 6.91 5.82
CA GLU A 403 -0.17 7.79 6.80
C GLU A 403 -0.85 9.16 6.80
N ARG A 404 -1.41 9.57 7.94
CA ARG A 404 -1.95 10.92 8.12
C ARG A 404 -0.82 11.95 7.99
N VAL A 405 -0.92 12.82 6.99
CA VAL A 405 0.08 13.87 6.72
C VAL A 405 -0.34 15.24 7.23
N ARG A 406 -1.65 15.50 7.28
CA ARG A 406 -2.17 16.80 7.74
C ARG A 406 -3.61 16.71 8.23
N SER A 407 -3.93 17.52 9.23
CA SER A 407 -5.30 17.92 9.55
C SER A 407 -5.38 19.45 9.60
N PHE A 408 -6.44 20.05 9.10
CA PHE A 408 -6.64 21.49 9.10
C PHE A 408 -8.11 21.85 8.90
N THR A 409 -8.54 23.03 9.37
CA THR A 409 -9.85 23.60 9.04
C THR A 409 -9.73 24.57 7.89
N ASN A 410 -10.73 24.60 7.01
CA ASN A 410 -10.76 25.54 5.90
C ASN A 410 -12.20 25.92 5.55
N GLU A 411 -12.49 27.23 5.55
CA GLU A 411 -13.82 27.78 5.25
C GLU A 411 -13.89 28.42 3.84
N THR A 412 -12.88 28.20 3.00
CA THR A 412 -12.77 28.82 1.67
C THR A 412 -13.87 28.32 0.73
N PHE A 413 -14.16 27.01 0.78
CA PHE A 413 -15.16 26.35 -0.05
C PHE A 413 -15.99 25.38 0.78
N ASP A 414 -17.32 25.49 0.74
CA ASP A 414 -18.28 24.64 1.44
C ASP A 414 -18.63 23.36 0.66
N GLY A 415 -17.70 22.87 -0.17
CA GLY A 415 -17.90 21.74 -1.08
C GLY A 415 -17.65 22.08 -2.55
N GLY A 416 -17.48 21.06 -3.40
CA GLY A 416 -17.26 21.20 -4.83
C GLY A 416 -17.13 19.86 -5.55
N SER A 417 -16.70 19.89 -6.81
CA SER A 417 -16.37 18.67 -7.53
C SER A 417 -14.97 18.17 -7.14
N ILE A 418 -14.60 17.01 -7.67
CA ILE A 418 -13.28 16.39 -7.54
C ILE A 418 -12.64 16.35 -8.92
N ALA A 419 -11.36 16.68 -9.00
CA ALA A 419 -10.57 16.63 -10.20
C ALA A 419 -9.25 15.91 -9.97
N PHE A 420 -8.78 15.23 -11.00
CA PHE A 420 -7.42 14.68 -11.07
C PHE A 420 -6.58 15.60 -11.95
N PHE A 421 -5.34 15.87 -11.55
CA PHE A 421 -4.43 16.73 -12.30
C PHE A 421 -3.06 16.08 -12.53
N CYS A 422 -2.40 16.53 -13.59
CA CYS A 422 -1.06 16.13 -13.99
C CYS A 422 -0.27 17.35 -14.45
N TYR A 423 0.97 17.49 -13.98
CA TYR A 423 1.94 18.50 -14.36
C TYR A 423 3.31 17.86 -14.52
N ALA A 424 4.11 18.35 -15.47
CA ALA A 424 5.52 18.01 -15.59
C ALA A 424 6.27 19.09 -16.38
N GLU A 425 7.55 19.30 -16.07
CA GLU A 425 8.46 20.12 -16.90
C GLU A 425 9.00 19.33 -18.09
N SER A 426 9.23 18.02 -17.93
CA SER A 426 9.50 17.14 -19.08
C SER A 426 8.19 16.67 -19.70
N VAL A 427 8.00 16.87 -21.00
CA VAL A 427 6.92 16.27 -21.79
C VAL A 427 7.54 15.47 -22.95
N PRO A 428 6.91 14.36 -23.40
CA PRO A 428 5.62 13.83 -22.96
C PRO A 428 5.68 13.19 -21.56
N THR A 429 4.55 13.21 -20.85
CA THR A 429 4.41 12.58 -19.53
C THR A 429 2.96 12.18 -19.30
N THR A 430 2.75 11.07 -18.60
CA THR A 430 1.44 10.50 -18.36
C THR A 430 1.21 10.30 -16.87
N CYS A 431 0.10 10.83 -16.36
CA CYS A 431 -0.40 10.51 -15.03
C CYS A 431 -1.68 9.68 -15.12
N ARG A 432 -1.89 8.77 -14.18
CA ARG A 432 -3.07 7.92 -14.11
C ARG A 432 -3.76 8.00 -12.76
N LEU A 433 -5.08 8.08 -12.79
CA LEU A 433 -5.98 7.75 -11.70
C LEU A 433 -6.55 6.36 -11.99
N GLU A 434 -6.09 5.36 -11.26
CA GLU A 434 -6.41 3.95 -11.48
C GLU A 434 -7.68 3.52 -10.73
N ARG A 435 -7.96 4.18 -9.60
CA ARG A 435 -9.22 4.00 -8.87
C ARG A 435 -9.61 5.27 -8.11
N LEU A 436 -10.90 5.56 -8.03
CA LEU A 436 -11.46 6.56 -7.11
C LEU A 436 -12.65 5.98 -6.36
N ARG A 437 -12.57 5.93 -5.03
CA ARG A 437 -13.69 5.62 -4.15
C ARG A 437 -14.14 6.90 -3.45
N LEU A 438 -15.45 7.12 -3.37
CA LEU A 438 -16.04 8.26 -2.67
C LEU A 438 -17.20 7.79 -1.80
N TRP A 439 -17.13 8.14 -0.52
CA TRP A 439 -18.20 7.90 0.44
C TRP A 439 -18.82 9.23 0.90
N GLU A 440 -20.13 9.27 1.06
CA GLU A 440 -20.89 10.42 1.58
C GLU A 440 -21.61 10.01 2.89
N PRO A 441 -21.84 10.93 3.85
CA PRO A 441 -22.57 10.59 5.06
C PRO A 441 -23.94 9.99 4.78
N VAL A 442 -24.33 8.98 5.55
CA VAL A 442 -25.70 8.43 5.51
C VAL A 442 -26.65 9.47 6.11
N GLU A 443 -27.72 9.82 5.38
CA GLU A 443 -28.75 10.78 5.84
C GLU A 443 -29.59 10.27 7.03
#